data_AF-A0A6M0BJ28-F1
#
_entry.id   AF-A0A6M0BJ28-F1
#
_cell.length_a   1.000
_cell.length_b   1.000
_cell.length_c   1.000
_cell.angle_alpha   90.00
_cell.angle_beta   90.00
_cell.angle_gamma   90.00
#
_symmetry.space_group_name_H-M   'P 1'
#
loop_
_entity.id
_entity.type
_entity.pdbx_description
1 polymer ?
#
loop_
_entity_poly.entity_id
_entity_poly.type
_entity_poly.pdbx_seq_one_letter_code
_entity_poly.pdbx_strand_id
1 'polypeptide(L)'
;MTSILLAYLSLNACNEQETPPPDTSTSYPSPIIEVETSPTPTQTQTTPKQRNVKVFFPKQPQSNQDFRYVEPVVRSTTSRAVATFAIEQLIIGPTKAETKIGFTEALQLKGSSNCGKDFTLSIAAETATLKFCRAIPSPGVGYDARATSAIESTLKQFSTIKSVVILNKDGNCFGDLSGENFCRK
;
A
#
# COMPACT_ATOMS: atom_id res chain seq x y z
N MET A 1 36.19 -10.55 42.24
CA MET A 1 36.61 -9.23 42.73
C MET A 1 35.45 -8.27 42.50
N THR A 2 34.94 -7.68 43.60
CA THR A 2 34.23 -6.38 43.73
C THR A 2 33.01 -6.12 42.80
N SER A 3 31.73 -6.12 43.24
CA SER A 3 31.03 -5.29 44.27
C SER A 3 31.14 -3.79 43.93
N ILE A 4 30.09 -2.99 43.62
CA ILE A 4 29.01 -2.39 44.46
C ILE A 4 28.12 -1.55 43.48
N LEU A 5 26.78 -1.68 43.37
CA LEU A 5 25.63 -1.13 44.14
C LEU A 5 25.36 0.41 44.05
N LEU A 6 24.04 0.74 44.07
CA LEU A 6 23.32 2.04 44.25
C LEU A 6 22.86 2.73 42.94
N ALA A 7 21.59 2.69 42.50
CA ALA A 7 20.27 3.04 43.08
C ALA A 7 20.03 4.54 43.25
N TYR A 8 19.10 5.12 42.45
CA TYR A 8 18.22 6.22 42.85
C TYR A 8 16.87 6.16 42.10
N LEU A 9 15.80 5.90 42.86
CA LEU A 9 14.42 6.27 42.55
C LEU A 9 14.25 7.78 42.73
N SER A 10 13.37 8.41 41.96
CA SER A 10 12.60 9.58 42.40
C SER A 10 11.26 9.62 41.65
N LEU A 11 10.18 9.40 42.38
CA LEU A 11 8.81 9.70 41.99
C LEU A 11 8.60 11.22 42.11
N ASN A 12 7.94 11.84 41.13
CA ASN A 12 7.27 13.13 41.33
C ASN A 12 5.76 12.92 41.20
N ALA A 13 5.09 12.99 42.33
CA ALA A 13 3.66 13.22 42.45
C ALA A 13 3.48 14.60 43.09
N CYS A 14 2.82 15.53 42.41
CA CYS A 14 2.16 16.67 43.03
C CYS A 14 0.80 16.83 42.36
N ASN A 15 -0.21 16.47 43.16
CA ASN A 15 -1.63 16.64 42.94
C ASN A 15 -1.96 18.04 43.48
N GLU A 16 -2.47 18.95 42.66
CA GLU A 16 -3.00 20.24 43.15
C GLU A 16 -4.52 20.13 43.27
N GLN A 17 -4.98 20.32 44.50
CA GLN A 17 -6.34 20.23 44.97
C GLN A 17 -6.81 21.66 45.26
N GLU A 18 -7.66 22.21 44.39
CA GLU A 18 -8.37 23.46 44.68
C GLU A 18 -9.76 23.15 45.26
N THR A 19 -9.96 23.63 46.49
CA THR A 19 -11.23 23.66 47.22
C THR A 19 -12.16 24.77 46.72
N PRO A 20 -13.49 24.59 46.81
CA PRO A 20 -14.48 25.51 46.27
C PRO A 20 -14.79 26.70 47.22
N PRO A 21 -15.19 27.87 46.69
CA PRO A 21 -15.81 28.94 47.47
C PRO A 21 -17.35 28.73 47.59
N PRO A 22 -18.00 29.39 48.57
CA PRO A 22 -19.31 29.00 49.09
C PRO A 22 -20.50 29.50 48.25
N ASP A 23 -21.59 28.75 48.36
CA ASP A 23 -22.92 29.05 47.84
C ASP A 23 -23.39 30.46 48.21
N THR A 24 -23.87 31.19 47.20
CA THR A 24 -24.87 32.25 47.39
C THR A 24 -25.96 32.04 46.36
N SER A 25 -27.06 31.46 46.82
CA SER A 25 -28.33 31.45 46.09
C SER A 25 -28.80 32.88 45.86
N THR A 26 -28.94 33.28 44.60
CA THR A 26 -29.84 34.37 44.21
C THR A 26 -30.69 33.86 43.06
N SER A 27 -31.96 33.65 43.37
CA SER A 27 -33.05 33.29 42.46
C SER A 27 -33.27 34.41 41.44
N TYR A 28 -33.19 34.07 40.15
CA TYR A 28 -33.80 34.83 39.07
C TYR A 28 -34.48 33.84 38.11
N PRO A 29 -35.79 34.00 37.82
CA PRO A 29 -36.47 33.18 36.82
C PRO A 29 -36.10 33.69 35.42
N SER A 30 -35.39 32.87 34.64
CA SER A 30 -35.17 33.10 33.21
C SER A 30 -36.20 32.34 32.36
N PRO A 31 -36.52 32.84 31.15
CA PRO A 31 -37.64 32.38 30.34
C PRO A 31 -37.36 31.01 29.71
N ILE A 32 -38.42 30.23 29.53
CA ILE A 32 -38.41 28.93 28.85
C ILE A 32 -38.07 29.19 27.38
N ILE A 33 -36.83 28.91 26.95
CA ILE A 33 -36.48 28.76 25.54
C ILE A 33 -36.69 27.29 25.20
N GLU A 34 -37.70 26.99 24.39
CA GLU A 34 -37.84 25.69 23.74
C GLU A 34 -36.60 25.43 22.89
N VAL A 35 -35.74 24.54 23.38
CA VAL A 35 -34.66 23.97 22.59
C VAL A 35 -35.31 23.04 21.58
N GLU A 36 -35.49 23.53 20.36
CA GLU A 36 -35.90 22.72 19.22
C GLU A 36 -34.80 21.67 18.98
N THR A 37 -35.05 20.45 19.45
CA THR A 37 -34.16 19.29 19.29
C THR A 37 -34.11 18.93 17.80
N SER A 38 -33.16 19.52 17.07
CA SER A 38 -32.83 19.10 15.72
C SER A 38 -32.39 17.62 15.73
N PRO A 39 -32.97 16.73 14.90
CA PRO A 39 -32.56 15.35 14.87
C PRO A 39 -31.11 15.23 14.38
N THR A 40 -30.25 14.65 15.23
CA THR A 40 -28.89 14.23 14.85
C THR A 40 -28.98 13.31 13.62
N PRO A 41 -28.32 13.63 12.50
CA PRO A 41 -28.31 12.75 11.34
C PRO A 41 -27.62 11.44 11.74
N THR A 42 -28.38 10.35 11.78
CA THR A 42 -27.87 9.00 11.91
C THR A 42 -26.90 8.73 10.75
N GLN A 43 -25.60 8.83 11.02
CA GLN A 43 -24.57 8.40 10.09
C GLN A 43 -24.68 6.87 9.97
N THR A 44 -25.24 6.40 8.87
CA THR A 44 -25.23 4.98 8.51
C THR A 44 -23.78 4.54 8.36
N GLN A 45 -23.24 3.89 9.39
CA GLN A 45 -21.89 3.35 9.40
C GLN A 45 -21.78 2.28 8.30
N THR A 46 -21.23 2.67 7.14
CA THR A 46 -21.13 1.76 6.00
C THR A 46 -19.88 0.91 6.19
N THR A 47 -20.06 -0.35 6.60
CA THR A 47 -18.93 -1.29 6.71
C THR A 47 -18.20 -1.38 5.38
N PRO A 48 -16.86 -1.19 5.33
CA PRO A 48 -16.11 -1.26 4.09
C PRO A 48 -16.25 -2.63 3.42
N LYS A 49 -16.72 -2.66 2.17
CA LYS A 49 -16.86 -3.89 1.39
C LYS A 49 -15.50 -4.51 1.10
N GLN A 50 -15.28 -5.75 1.54
CA GLN A 50 -14.09 -6.54 1.20
C GLN A 50 -14.09 -6.94 -0.28
N ARG A 51 -12.91 -6.94 -0.88
CA ARG A 51 -12.65 -7.24 -2.29
C ARG A 51 -11.48 -8.20 -2.38
N ASN A 52 -11.52 -9.08 -3.38
CA ASN A 52 -10.43 -10.00 -3.68
C ASN A 52 -9.78 -9.59 -5.01
N VAL A 53 -8.45 -9.64 -5.05
CA VAL A 53 -7.62 -9.24 -6.18
C VAL A 53 -6.58 -10.32 -6.41
N LYS A 54 -6.31 -10.69 -7.66
CA LYS A 54 -5.25 -11.63 -8.00
C LYS A 54 -3.92 -10.88 -8.13
N VAL A 55 -2.85 -11.41 -7.58
CA VAL A 55 -1.49 -10.89 -7.75
C VAL A 55 -0.67 -12.01 -8.36
N PHE A 56 -0.11 -11.76 -9.53
CA PHE A 56 0.52 -12.82 -10.32
C PHE A 56 2.03 -12.85 -10.04
N PHE A 57 2.53 -14.00 -9.61
CA PHE A 57 3.95 -14.20 -9.31
C PHE A 57 4.53 -15.29 -10.21
N PRO A 58 5.83 -15.20 -10.57
CA PRO A 58 6.54 -16.32 -11.17
C PRO A 58 6.46 -17.56 -10.28
N LYS A 59 6.37 -18.73 -10.92
CA LYS A 59 6.17 -20.03 -10.27
C LYS A 59 7.15 -21.05 -10.84
N GLN A 60 8.01 -21.55 -9.97
CA GLN A 60 9.00 -22.56 -10.32
C GLN A 60 8.40 -23.98 -10.30
N PRO A 61 8.92 -24.88 -11.17
CA PRO A 61 10.02 -24.66 -12.12
C PRO A 61 9.61 -24.01 -13.46
N GLN A 62 8.31 -23.87 -13.76
CA GLN A 62 7.81 -23.45 -15.07
C GLN A 62 8.39 -22.09 -15.50
N SER A 63 8.46 -21.11 -14.58
CA SER A 63 9.05 -19.80 -14.86
C SER A 63 10.56 -19.82 -15.14
N ASN A 64 11.24 -20.96 -15.00
CA ASN A 64 12.63 -21.14 -15.44
C ASN A 64 12.74 -21.42 -16.93
N GLN A 65 11.69 -21.99 -17.54
CA GLN A 65 11.63 -22.34 -18.96
C GLN A 65 10.86 -21.30 -19.77
N ASP A 66 9.79 -20.76 -19.18
CA ASP A 66 9.00 -19.68 -19.76
C ASP A 66 8.97 -18.49 -18.80
N PHE A 67 9.73 -17.45 -19.11
CA PHE A 67 9.76 -16.23 -18.30
C PHE A 67 8.43 -15.48 -18.25
N ARG A 68 7.47 -15.82 -19.10
CA ARG A 68 6.12 -15.26 -19.11
C ARG A 68 5.15 -16.01 -18.21
N TYR A 69 5.50 -17.21 -17.78
CA TYR A 69 4.66 -18.02 -16.92
C TYR A 69 4.56 -17.41 -15.52
N VAL A 70 3.35 -17.11 -15.09
CA VAL A 70 3.01 -16.59 -13.76
C VAL A 70 1.69 -17.20 -13.29
N GLU A 71 1.55 -17.38 -11.98
CA GLU A 71 0.32 -17.90 -11.36
C GLU A 71 -0.29 -16.89 -10.39
N PRO A 72 -1.62 -16.84 -10.27
CA PRO A 72 -2.30 -15.91 -9.37
C PRO A 72 -2.26 -16.36 -7.91
N VAL A 73 -2.00 -15.42 -7.02
CA VAL A 73 -2.27 -15.50 -5.58
C VAL A 73 -3.36 -14.50 -5.24
N VAL A 74 -4.41 -14.94 -4.53
CA VAL A 74 -5.52 -14.05 -4.14
C VAL A 74 -5.15 -13.24 -2.89
N ARG A 75 -5.34 -11.93 -2.96
CA ARG A 75 -5.19 -10.98 -1.85
C ARG A 75 -6.52 -10.29 -1.58
N SER A 76 -6.83 -10.02 -0.31
CA SER A 76 -8.04 -9.30 0.09
C SER A 76 -7.73 -7.87 0.48
N THR A 77 -8.65 -6.94 0.19
CA THR A 77 -8.54 -5.53 0.56
C THR A 77 -9.92 -4.90 0.77
N THR A 78 -10.00 -3.87 1.60
CA THR A 78 -11.16 -2.98 1.70
C THR A 78 -10.96 -1.69 0.88
N SER A 79 -9.76 -1.48 0.34
CA SER A 79 -9.44 -0.31 -0.49
C SER A 79 -10.26 -0.30 -1.77
N ARG A 80 -10.68 0.90 -2.19
CA ARG A 80 -11.27 1.12 -3.51
C ARG A 80 -10.21 1.16 -4.62
N ALA A 81 -8.96 1.51 -4.28
CA ALA A 81 -7.82 1.57 -5.22
C ALA A 81 -7.21 0.17 -5.45
N VAL A 82 -8.02 -0.76 -5.96
CA VAL A 82 -7.66 -2.19 -6.07
C VAL A 82 -6.45 -2.46 -6.98
N ALA A 83 -6.25 -1.67 -8.04
CA ALA A 83 -5.11 -1.81 -8.93
C ALA A 83 -3.79 -1.37 -8.26
N THR A 84 -3.82 -0.25 -7.54
CA THR A 84 -2.69 0.21 -6.72
C THR A 84 -2.33 -0.83 -5.66
N PHE A 85 -3.33 -1.33 -4.93
CA PHE A 85 -3.16 -2.40 -3.95
C PHE A 85 -2.51 -3.65 -4.58
N ALA A 86 -2.94 -4.06 -5.79
CA ALA A 86 -2.39 -5.22 -6.47
C ALA A 86 -0.88 -5.07 -6.74
N ILE A 87 -0.44 -3.88 -7.20
CA ILE A 87 0.98 -3.60 -7.45
C ILE A 87 1.78 -3.51 -6.14
N GLU A 88 1.22 -2.92 -5.09
CA GLU A 88 1.85 -2.92 -3.76
C GLU A 88 2.10 -4.35 -3.27
N GLN A 89 1.10 -5.23 -3.40
CA GLN A 89 1.25 -6.65 -3.03
C GLN A 89 2.25 -7.39 -3.93
N LEU A 90 2.35 -7.02 -5.21
CA LEU A 90 3.35 -7.57 -6.12
C LEU A 90 4.78 -7.20 -5.69
N ILE A 91 4.98 -5.95 -5.24
CA ILE A 91 6.25 -5.44 -4.72
C ILE A 91 6.61 -6.09 -3.38
N ILE A 92 5.61 -6.30 -2.50
CA ILE A 92 5.81 -7.02 -1.23
C ILE A 92 6.26 -8.47 -1.48
N GLY A 93 5.80 -9.08 -2.57
CA GLY A 93 6.21 -10.43 -2.96
C GLY A 93 5.33 -11.54 -2.37
N PRO A 94 5.67 -12.80 -2.69
CA PRO A 94 5.00 -13.96 -2.11
C PRO A 94 5.33 -14.12 -0.62
N THR A 95 4.39 -14.70 0.13
CA THR A 95 4.60 -15.06 1.54
C THR A 95 5.56 -16.23 1.67
N LYS A 96 6.10 -16.45 2.89
CA LYS A 96 6.94 -17.62 3.18
C LYS A 96 6.25 -18.97 2.90
N ALA A 97 4.92 -19.03 2.97
CA ALA A 97 4.18 -20.24 2.64
C ALA A 97 4.07 -20.43 1.12
N GLU A 98 3.84 -19.33 0.38
CA GLU A 98 3.81 -19.32 -1.08
C GLU A 98 5.18 -19.66 -1.68
N THR A 99 6.28 -19.17 -1.09
CA THR A 99 7.62 -19.51 -1.58
C THR A 99 7.98 -20.98 -1.40
N LYS A 100 7.53 -21.62 -0.32
CA LYS A 100 7.71 -23.06 -0.10
C LYS A 100 7.06 -23.93 -1.18
N ILE A 101 5.99 -23.44 -1.79
CA ILE A 101 5.33 -24.12 -2.91
C ILE A 101 5.84 -23.63 -4.27
N GLY A 102 6.91 -22.83 -4.32
CA GLY A 102 7.60 -22.46 -5.55
C GLY A 102 7.27 -21.09 -6.14
N PHE A 103 6.45 -20.26 -5.47
CA PHE A 103 6.30 -18.86 -5.92
C PHE A 103 7.56 -18.07 -5.62
N THR A 104 7.97 -17.20 -6.54
CA THR A 104 9.14 -16.32 -6.33
C THR A 104 8.76 -14.86 -6.50
N GLU A 105 9.59 -13.97 -5.98
CA GLU A 105 9.44 -12.54 -6.19
C GLU A 105 9.47 -12.20 -7.70
N ALA A 106 8.62 -11.27 -8.10
CA ALA A 106 8.57 -10.78 -9.48
C ALA A 106 9.58 -9.65 -9.74
N LEU A 107 9.78 -8.77 -8.75
CA LEU A 107 10.71 -7.66 -8.81
C LEU A 107 11.20 -7.26 -7.41
N GLN A 108 12.31 -6.52 -7.35
CA GLN A 108 12.84 -5.94 -6.11
C GLN A 108 13.19 -4.47 -6.35
N LEU A 109 12.74 -3.60 -5.44
CA LEU A 109 13.06 -2.18 -5.46
C LEU A 109 14.35 -1.91 -4.67
N LYS A 110 15.17 -0.97 -5.16
CA LYS A 110 16.41 -0.51 -4.53
C LYS A 110 16.54 1.01 -4.56
N GLY A 111 17.39 1.53 -3.67
CA GLY A 111 17.70 2.96 -3.57
C GLY A 111 16.54 3.80 -3.04
N SER A 112 16.74 5.12 -3.03
CA SER A 112 15.73 6.10 -2.60
C SER A 112 14.65 6.32 -3.67
N SER A 113 13.48 6.79 -3.25
CA SER A 113 12.42 7.23 -4.15
C SER A 113 12.72 8.62 -4.72
N ASN A 114 12.36 8.89 -5.98
CA ASN A 114 12.34 10.24 -6.56
C ASN A 114 10.95 10.88 -6.54
N CYS A 115 9.93 10.24 -5.96
CA CYS A 115 8.57 10.76 -5.92
C CYS A 115 7.87 10.55 -4.56
N GLY A 116 8.63 10.21 -3.51
CA GLY A 116 8.12 10.00 -2.14
C GLY A 116 7.41 8.66 -1.89
N LYS A 117 7.26 7.82 -2.93
CA LYS A 117 6.62 6.48 -2.87
C LYS A 117 7.35 5.49 -3.76
N ASP A 118 6.96 4.22 -3.75
CA ASP A 118 7.63 3.20 -4.57
C ASP A 118 7.30 3.32 -6.07
N PHE A 119 6.09 3.76 -6.41
CA PHE A 119 5.63 3.95 -7.79
C PHE A 119 4.45 4.94 -7.90
N THR A 120 4.17 5.41 -9.12
CA THR A 120 2.91 6.05 -9.51
C THR A 120 2.15 5.14 -10.47
N LEU A 121 0.83 5.10 -10.35
CA LEU A 121 -0.06 4.39 -11.28
C LEU A 121 -1.16 5.33 -11.75
N SER A 122 -1.32 5.48 -13.06
CA SER A 122 -2.42 6.22 -13.69
C SER A 122 -3.12 5.33 -14.70
N ILE A 123 -4.44 5.46 -14.82
CA ILE A 123 -5.24 4.71 -15.79
C ILE A 123 -6.01 5.72 -16.63
N ALA A 124 -5.77 5.73 -17.93
CA ALA A 124 -6.44 6.61 -18.89
C ALA A 124 -6.63 5.86 -20.22
N ALA A 125 -7.78 6.04 -20.87
CA ALA A 125 -8.10 5.38 -22.15
C ALA A 125 -7.74 3.86 -22.16
N GLU A 126 -8.20 3.14 -21.13
CA GLU A 126 -7.93 1.71 -20.92
C GLU A 126 -6.45 1.30 -20.79
N THR A 127 -5.55 2.26 -20.68
CA THR A 127 -4.11 2.03 -20.53
C THR A 127 -3.68 2.35 -19.10
N ALA A 128 -3.03 1.38 -18.45
CA ALA A 128 -2.41 1.59 -17.15
C ALA A 128 -0.93 1.95 -17.32
N THR A 129 -0.55 3.15 -16.90
CA THR A 129 0.85 3.57 -16.86
C THR A 129 1.39 3.42 -15.44
N LEU A 130 2.26 2.43 -15.25
CA LEU A 130 2.99 2.18 -14.02
C LEU A 130 4.40 2.77 -14.15
N LYS A 131 4.73 3.78 -13.34
CA LYS A 131 6.09 4.31 -13.25
C LYS A 131 6.67 4.03 -11.88
N PHE A 132 7.75 3.28 -11.82
CA PHE A 132 8.49 3.10 -10.58
C PHE A 132 9.22 4.38 -10.22
N CYS A 133 9.31 4.67 -8.92
CA CYS A 133 10.05 5.82 -8.40
C CYS A 133 11.35 5.41 -7.70
N ARG A 134 11.57 4.10 -7.57
CA ARG A 134 12.79 3.47 -7.08
C ARG A 134 13.44 2.68 -8.20
N ALA A 135 14.72 2.39 -8.05
CA ALA A 135 15.43 1.59 -9.05
C ALA A 135 14.93 0.15 -8.98
N ILE A 136 14.76 -0.47 -10.13
CA ILE A 136 14.62 -1.92 -10.26
C ILE A 136 15.91 -2.41 -10.92
N PRO A 137 16.79 -3.09 -10.19
CA PRO A 137 17.96 -3.71 -10.79
C PRO A 137 17.50 -4.72 -11.85
N SER A 138 18.00 -4.59 -13.08
CA SER A 138 17.85 -5.61 -14.11
C SER A 138 19.12 -6.47 -14.13
N PRO A 139 19.10 -7.70 -13.57
CA PRO A 139 20.20 -8.65 -13.72
C PRO A 139 20.22 -9.31 -15.11
N GLY A 140 19.29 -8.98 -16.00
CA GLY A 140 19.22 -9.48 -17.36
C GLY A 140 17.80 -9.66 -17.89
N VAL A 141 17.70 -9.90 -19.20
CA VAL A 141 16.43 -9.97 -19.96
C VAL A 141 15.40 -10.96 -19.39
N GLY A 142 15.85 -12.07 -18.79
CA GLY A 142 14.94 -13.06 -18.21
C GLY A 142 14.27 -12.59 -16.93
N TYR A 143 14.95 -11.76 -16.14
CA TYR A 143 14.33 -11.11 -14.98
C TYR A 143 13.32 -10.06 -15.44
N ASP A 144 13.69 -9.24 -16.41
CA ASP A 144 12.81 -8.18 -16.94
C ASP A 144 11.53 -8.77 -17.55
N ALA A 145 11.64 -9.88 -18.27
CA ALA A 145 10.50 -10.59 -18.83
C ALA A 145 9.55 -11.13 -17.74
N ARG A 146 10.08 -11.67 -16.64
CA ARG A 146 9.28 -12.15 -15.50
C ARG A 146 8.57 -11.00 -14.78
N ALA A 147 9.31 -9.92 -14.49
CA ALA A 147 8.75 -8.73 -13.86
C ALA A 147 7.63 -8.13 -14.72
N THR A 148 7.87 -7.99 -16.03
CA THR A 148 6.89 -7.48 -16.99
C THR A 148 5.64 -8.36 -17.02
N SER A 149 5.80 -9.68 -17.14
CA SER A 149 4.67 -10.61 -17.23
C SER A 149 3.84 -10.65 -15.95
N ALA A 150 4.48 -10.52 -14.79
CA ALA A 150 3.80 -10.43 -13.50
C ALA A 150 3.00 -9.13 -13.35
N ILE A 151 3.58 -7.98 -13.72
CA ILE A 151 2.92 -6.67 -13.70
C ILE A 151 1.74 -6.66 -14.67
N GLU A 152 1.96 -7.07 -15.92
CA GLU A 152 0.92 -7.09 -16.94
C GLU A 152 -0.24 -8.00 -16.54
N SER A 153 0.02 -9.23 -16.10
CA SER A 153 -1.03 -10.16 -15.67
C SER A 153 -1.81 -9.62 -14.47
N THR A 154 -1.12 -8.95 -13.55
CA THR A 154 -1.74 -8.30 -12.39
C THR A 154 -2.63 -7.12 -12.78
N LEU A 155 -2.23 -6.28 -13.74
CA LEU A 155 -3.05 -5.12 -14.13
C LEU A 155 -4.16 -5.50 -15.12
N LYS A 156 -3.87 -6.36 -16.11
CA LYS A 156 -4.85 -6.79 -17.12
C LYS A 156 -5.96 -7.70 -16.57
N GLN A 157 -5.88 -8.13 -15.31
CA GLN A 157 -7.01 -8.79 -14.63
C GLN A 157 -8.26 -7.89 -14.57
N PHE A 158 -8.05 -6.57 -14.54
CA PHE A 158 -9.14 -5.61 -14.51
C PHE A 158 -9.60 -5.37 -15.94
N SER A 159 -10.86 -5.71 -16.24
CA SER A 159 -11.38 -5.70 -17.61
C SER A 159 -11.32 -4.33 -18.31
N THR A 160 -11.22 -3.24 -17.54
CA THR A 160 -11.06 -1.87 -18.03
C THR A 160 -9.62 -1.52 -18.43
N ILE A 161 -8.64 -2.39 -18.18
CA ILE A 161 -7.23 -2.20 -18.54
C ILE A 161 -6.90 -3.17 -19.69
N LYS A 162 -6.70 -2.62 -20.89
CA LYS A 162 -6.32 -3.39 -22.09
C LYS A 162 -4.81 -3.39 -22.32
N SER A 163 -4.17 -2.28 -21.98
CA SER A 163 -2.75 -2.06 -22.21
C SER A 163 -2.04 -1.60 -20.95
N VAL A 164 -0.75 -1.92 -20.85
CA VAL A 164 0.10 -1.57 -19.71
C VAL A 164 1.40 -0.97 -20.22
N VAL A 165 1.74 0.21 -19.72
CA VAL A 165 3.02 0.88 -19.96
C VAL A 165 3.81 0.84 -18.67
N ILE A 166 4.98 0.20 -18.69
CA ILE A 166 5.85 0.06 -17.51
C ILE A 166 7.07 0.95 -17.69
N LEU A 167 7.25 1.89 -16.77
CA LEU A 167 8.33 2.87 -16.80
C LEU A 167 9.24 2.69 -15.59
N ASN A 168 10.56 2.80 -15.82
CA ASN A 168 11.57 2.82 -14.77
C ASN A 168 11.58 4.16 -14.01
N LYS A 169 12.49 4.28 -13.04
CA LYS A 169 12.69 5.47 -12.21
C LYS A 169 12.82 6.78 -13.01
N ASP A 170 13.53 6.71 -14.12
CA ASP A 170 13.84 7.85 -14.99
C ASP A 170 12.69 8.17 -15.95
N GLY A 171 11.68 7.30 -16.02
CA GLY A 171 10.53 7.45 -16.93
C GLY A 171 10.74 6.80 -18.30
N ASN A 172 11.81 6.03 -18.49
CA ASN A 172 12.02 5.23 -19.70
C ASN A 172 11.31 3.88 -19.60
N CYS A 173 11.04 3.25 -20.74
CA CYS A 173 10.45 1.92 -20.78
C CYS A 173 11.29 0.90 -19.99
N PHE A 174 10.63 0.18 -19.09
CA PHE A 174 11.28 -0.85 -18.30
C PHE A 174 11.75 -2.01 -19.20
N GLY A 175 12.99 -2.47 -18.98
CA GLY A 175 13.61 -3.53 -19.79
C GLY A 175 14.01 -3.12 -21.22
N ASP A 176 13.78 -1.85 -21.62
CA ASP A 176 14.22 -1.33 -22.91
C ASP A 176 15.65 -0.79 -22.82
N LEU A 177 16.60 -1.62 -23.24
CA LEU A 177 18.03 -1.26 -23.26
C LEU A 177 18.42 -0.44 -24.51
N SER A 178 17.52 -0.24 -25.47
CA SER A 178 17.79 0.53 -26.68
C SER A 178 17.62 2.04 -26.49
N GLY A 179 16.78 2.45 -25.52
CA GLY A 179 16.41 3.86 -25.30
C GLY A 179 15.26 4.37 -26.19
N GLU A 180 14.79 3.56 -27.15
CA GLU A 180 13.73 3.91 -28.11
C GLU A 180 12.33 4.02 -27.49
N ASN A 181 12.16 3.57 -26.25
CA ASN A 181 10.92 3.64 -25.48
C ASN A 181 9.73 2.94 -26.16
N PHE A 182 9.93 1.71 -26.65
CA PHE A 182 8.92 0.99 -27.42
C PHE A 182 7.60 0.72 -26.69
N CYS A 183 7.58 0.70 -25.37
CA CYS A 183 6.37 0.49 -24.56
C CYS A 183 5.36 1.67 -24.63
N ARG A 184 5.70 2.78 -25.28
CA ARG A 184 4.84 3.97 -25.41
C ARG A 184 4.13 4.06 -26.77
N LYS A 185 4.43 3.15 -27.69
CA LYS A 185 3.89 3.16 -29.05
C LYS A 185 2.55 2.42 -29.13
#